data_AF-A0A6M2CTR6-F1
#
_entry.id   AF-A0A6M2CTR6-F1
#
_cell.length_a   1.000
_cell.length_b   1.000
_cell.length_c   1.000
_cell.angle_alpha   90.00
_cell.angle_beta   90.00
_cell.angle_gamma   90.00
#
_symmetry.space_group_name_H-M   'P 1'
#
loop_
_entity.id
_entity.type
_entity.pdbx_description
1 polymer ?
#
loop_
_entity_poly.entity_id
_entity_poly.type
_entity_poly.pdbx_seq_one_letter_code
_entity_poly.pdbx_strand_id
1 'polypeptide(L)'
;MAFVIREIKRILVRGGCFYYVEHIGYKEGTWSRRLQQLVQPLWSLVSDGCQLTRDVPQYVEFLGFREKYETIHYPHEMPFLVRPTLVGKAIK
;
A
#
# COMPACT_ATOMS: atom_id res chain seq x y z
N MET A 1 4.02 9.20 0.33
CA MET A 1 4.02 8.12 -0.69
C MET A 1 4.17 8.66 -2.11
N ALA A 2 3.37 9.63 -2.57
CA ALA A 2 3.43 10.14 -3.94
C ALA A 2 4.83 10.64 -4.41
N PHE A 3 5.56 11.37 -3.57
CA PHE A 3 6.93 11.80 -3.89
C PHE A 3 7.87 10.61 -4.11
N VAL A 4 7.82 9.61 -3.21
CA VAL A 4 8.67 8.41 -3.28
C VAL A 4 8.39 7.61 -4.55
N ILE A 5 7.11 7.35 -4.86
CA ILE A 5 6.74 6.59 -6.06
C ILE A 5 7.09 7.36 -7.34
N ARG A 6 6.97 8.70 -7.33
CA ARG A 6 7.42 9.55 -8.44
C ARG A 6 8.91 9.37 -8.67
N GLU A 7 9.68 9.28 -7.58
CA GLU A 7 11.12 9.15 -7.69
C GLU A 7 11.56 7.77 -8.14
N ILE A 8 10.88 6.72 -7.68
CA ILE A 8 11.01 5.36 -8.23
C ILE A 8 10.76 5.39 -9.75
N LYS A 9 9.67 6.01 -10.19
CA LYS A 9 9.39 6.14 -11.62
C LYS A 9 10.47 6.96 -12.34
N ARG A 10 11.03 8.01 -11.74
CA ARG A 10 12.12 8.79 -12.36
C ARG A 10 13.35 7.92 -12.63
N ILE A 11 13.79 7.15 -11.65
CA ILE A 11 15.03 6.35 -11.72
C ILE A 11 14.89 5.07 -12.56
N LEU A 12 13.68 4.53 -12.72
CA LEU A 12 13.46 3.35 -13.55
C LEU A 12 13.86 3.61 -15.02
N VAL A 13 14.53 2.66 -15.65
CA VAL A 13 14.72 2.66 -17.11
C VAL A 13 13.39 2.49 -17.84
N ARG A 14 13.33 2.82 -19.14
CA ARG A 14 12.12 2.58 -19.94
C ARG A 14 11.80 1.08 -19.96
N GLY A 15 10.57 0.70 -19.63
CA GLY A 15 10.18 -0.71 -19.48
C GLY A 15 10.63 -1.34 -18.16
N GLY A 16 11.29 -0.59 -17.27
CA GLY A 16 11.63 -1.03 -15.93
C GLY A 16 10.38 -1.28 -15.09
N CYS A 17 10.48 -2.25 -14.18
CA CYS A 17 9.38 -2.69 -13.33
C CYS A 17 9.62 -2.26 -11.87
N PHE A 18 8.57 -1.75 -11.23
CA PHE A 18 8.48 -1.54 -9.80
C PHE A 18 7.62 -2.64 -9.18
N TYR A 19 8.20 -3.46 -8.32
CA TYR A 19 7.50 -4.47 -7.53
C TYR A 19 7.39 -4.00 -6.08
N TYR A 20 6.23 -4.20 -5.47
CA TYR A 20 5.98 -3.75 -4.09
C TYR A 20 5.04 -4.68 -3.34
N VAL A 21 5.24 -4.73 -2.02
CA VAL A 21 4.39 -5.42 -1.06
C VAL A 21 4.15 -4.45 0.09
N GLU A 22 2.89 -4.09 0.33
CA GLU A 22 2.53 -3.07 1.31
C GLU A 22 1.32 -3.50 2.13
N HIS A 23 1.31 -3.14 3.41
CA HIS A 23 0.09 -3.22 4.21
C HIS A 23 -0.86 -2.09 3.82
N ILE A 24 -2.13 -2.44 3.60
CA ILE A 24 -3.17 -1.48 3.24
C ILE A 24 -4.32 -1.54 4.23
N GLY A 25 -5.20 -0.55 4.13
CA GLY A 25 -6.42 -0.56 4.90
C GLY A 25 -7.43 -1.58 4.37
N TYR A 26 -8.25 -2.08 5.29
CA TYR A 26 -9.49 -2.74 4.94
C TYR A 26 -10.37 -1.83 4.09
N LYS A 27 -11.31 -2.45 3.36
CA LYS A 27 -12.27 -1.76 2.51
C LYS A 27 -13.02 -0.68 3.30
N GLU A 28 -13.19 0.48 2.68
CA GLU A 28 -13.96 1.59 3.24
C GLU A 28 -15.38 1.16 3.65
N GLY A 29 -15.89 1.74 4.73
CA GLY A 29 -17.21 1.42 5.29
C GLY A 29 -17.28 0.15 6.14
N THR A 30 -16.21 -0.65 6.23
CA THR A 30 -16.18 -1.85 7.10
C THR A 30 -15.88 -1.49 8.56
N TRP A 31 -16.31 -2.34 9.49
CA TRP A 31 -15.97 -2.19 10.91
C TRP A 31 -14.46 -2.33 11.16
N SER A 32 -13.78 -3.18 10.40
CA SER A 32 -12.34 -3.39 10.50
C SER A 32 -11.55 -2.16 10.07
N ARG A 33 -12.02 -1.42 9.06
CA ARG A 33 -11.45 -0.11 8.66
C ARG A 33 -11.56 0.93 9.78
N ARG A 34 -12.71 1.00 10.47
CA ARG A 34 -12.88 1.88 11.64
C ARG A 34 -11.95 1.49 12.77
N LEU A 35 -11.78 0.20 13.02
CA LEU A 35 -10.83 -0.29 14.02
C LEU A 35 -9.38 0.08 13.66
N GLN A 36 -8.97 -0.07 12.39
CA GLN A 36 -7.65 0.38 11.94
C GLN A 36 -7.44 1.88 12.19
N GLN A 37 -8.44 2.72 11.90
CA GLN A 37 -8.36 4.18 12.15
C GLN A 37 -8.17 4.51 13.64
N LEU A 38 -8.85 3.78 14.53
CA LEU A 38 -8.72 3.99 15.97
C LEU A 38 -7.33 3.55 16.49
N VAL A 39 -6.79 2.46 15.96
CA VAL A 39 -5.48 1.92 16.39
C VAL A 39 -4.31 2.64 15.71
N GLN A 40 -4.55 3.30 14.58
CA GLN A 40 -3.53 3.94 13.74
C GLN A 40 -2.54 4.86 14.50
N PRO A 41 -2.96 5.77 15.41
CA PRO A 41 -2.02 6.67 16.07
C PRO A 41 -1.00 5.91 16.92
N LEU A 42 -1.47 4.92 17.69
CA LEU A 42 -0.60 4.06 18.49
C LEU A 42 0.26 3.18 17.59
N TRP A 43 -0.35 2.57 16.57
CA TRP A 43 0.37 1.73 15.61
C TRP A 43 1.53 2.48 14.97
N SER A 44 1.28 3.69 14.46
CA SER A 44 2.31 4.51 13.80
C SER A 44 3.51 4.80 14.72
N LEU A 45 3.31 4.90 16.03
CA LEU A 45 4.38 5.15 16.99
C LEU A 45 5.27 3.92 17.19
N VAL A 46 4.68 2.72 17.19
CA VAL A 46 5.38 1.46 17.49
C VAL A 46 5.84 0.70 16.25
N SER A 47 5.44 1.12 15.04
CA SER A 47 5.69 0.42 13.78
C SER A 47 6.39 1.28 12.72
N ASP A 48 7.33 2.12 13.16
CA ASP A 48 8.15 2.96 12.27
C ASP A 48 7.32 3.83 11.30
N GLY A 49 6.18 4.36 11.78
CA GLY A 49 5.30 5.20 10.96
C GLY A 49 4.40 4.44 9.98
N CYS A 50 4.25 3.11 10.11
CA CYS A 50 3.34 2.34 9.25
C CYS A 50 1.90 2.86 9.35
N GLN A 51 1.25 3.01 8.19
CA GLN A 51 -0.14 3.46 8.09
C GLN A 51 -1.05 2.31 7.68
N LEU A 52 -1.76 1.76 8.67
CA LEU A 52 -2.80 0.73 8.53
C LEU A 52 -3.91 1.13 7.57
N THR A 53 -4.18 2.42 7.38
CA THR A 53 -5.32 2.89 6.55
C THR A 53 -4.88 3.39 5.17
N ARG A 54 -3.62 3.18 4.78
CA ARG A 54 -3.04 3.72 3.55
C ARG A 54 -3.67 3.10 2.30
N ASP A 55 -3.99 3.94 1.33
CA ASP A 55 -4.46 3.54 0.00
C ASP A 55 -3.30 3.66 -1.00
N VAL A 56 -2.44 2.64 -1.02
CA VAL A 56 -1.29 2.57 -1.95
C VAL A 56 -1.72 2.54 -3.43
N PRO A 57 -2.78 1.80 -3.82
CA PRO A 57 -3.24 1.75 -5.22
C PRO A 57 -3.49 3.13 -5.84
N GLN A 58 -4.09 4.04 -5.08
CA GLN A 58 -4.40 5.39 -5.54
C GLN A 58 -3.14 6.19 -5.91
N TYR A 59 -2.05 6.06 -5.14
CA TYR A 59 -0.80 6.78 -5.42
C TYR A 59 -0.08 6.24 -6.65
N VAL A 60 -0.12 4.92 -6.87
CA VAL A 60 0.51 4.29 -8.04
C VAL A 60 -0.23 4.69 -9.32
N GLU A 61 -1.56 4.72 -9.29
CA GLU A 61 -2.40 5.11 -10.42
C GLU A 61 -2.17 6.56 -10.85
N PHE A 62 -2.13 7.48 -9.88
CA PHE A 62 -1.94 8.91 -10.14
C PHE A 62 -0.60 9.25 -10.85
N LEU A 63 0.42 8.40 -10.73
CA LEU A 63 1.76 8.67 -11.25
C LEU A 63 2.02 8.13 -12.67
N GLY A 64 0.99 7.54 -13.30
CA GLY A 64 0.95 7.26 -14.74
C GLY A 64 1.91 6.17 -15.21
N PHE A 65 2.09 5.10 -14.44
CA PHE A 65 2.72 3.88 -14.97
C PHE A 65 1.90 3.34 -16.15
N ARG A 66 2.55 2.73 -17.15
CA ARG A 66 1.88 2.23 -18.36
C ARG A 66 0.99 1.03 -18.08
N GLU A 67 1.45 0.15 -17.21
CA GLU A 67 0.74 -1.06 -16.80
C GLU A 67 0.84 -1.23 -15.28
N LYS A 68 -0.23 -1.74 -14.68
CA LYS A 68 -0.35 -1.98 -13.24
C LYS A 68 -1.06 -3.31 -12.99
N TYR A 69 -0.47 -4.12 -12.13
CA TYR A 69 -1.03 -5.37 -11.65
C TYR A 69 -1.03 -5.33 -10.13
N GLU A 70 -2.18 -5.54 -9.51
CA GLU A 70 -2.37 -5.44 -8.07
C GLU A 70 -3.26 -6.58 -7.59
N THR A 71 -2.89 -7.19 -6.47
CA THR A 71 -3.71 -8.21 -5.81
C THR A 71 -3.65 -8.00 -4.31
N ILE A 72 -4.81 -8.08 -3.66
CA ILE A 72 -4.94 -7.94 -2.21
C ILE A 72 -5.05 -9.33 -1.61
N HIS A 73 -4.14 -9.64 -0.69
CA HIS A 73 -4.08 -10.88 0.06
C HIS A 73 -4.45 -10.64 1.53
N TYR A 74 -4.93 -11.70 2.18
CA TYR A 74 -5.26 -11.72 3.61
C TYR A 74 -4.60 -12.92 4.30
N PRO A 75 -3.25 -12.95 4.39
CA PRO A 75 -2.52 -14.02 5.06
C PRO A 75 -3.00 -14.21 6.50
N HIS A 76 -3.32 -15.45 6.87
CA HIS A 76 -3.87 -15.76 8.20
C HIS A 76 -2.81 -15.67 9.30
N GLU A 77 -1.53 -15.82 8.94
CA GLU A 77 -0.36 -15.74 9.81
C GLU A 77 -0.13 -14.29 10.32
N MET A 78 -0.64 -13.30 9.60
CA MET A 78 -0.51 -11.89 9.97
C MET A 78 -1.54 -11.48 11.04
N PRO A 79 -1.18 -10.56 11.97
CA PRO A 79 -2.13 -9.97 12.90
C PRO A 79 -3.30 -9.30 12.18
N PHE A 80 -4.52 -9.46 12.70
CA PHE A 80 -5.75 -9.02 12.04
C PHE A 80 -5.67 -7.58 11.47
N LEU A 81 -5.15 -6.63 12.24
CA LEU A 81 -5.10 -5.22 11.84
C LEU A 81 -4.20 -4.93 10.62
N VAL A 82 -3.23 -5.78 10.31
CA VAL A 82 -2.28 -5.61 9.18
C VAL A 82 -2.46 -6.66 8.08
N ARG A 83 -3.44 -7.57 8.21
CA ARG A 83 -3.66 -8.64 7.23
C ARG A 83 -3.82 -8.15 5.79
N PRO A 84 -4.59 -7.08 5.49
CA PRO A 84 -4.76 -6.65 4.11
C PRO A 84 -3.39 -6.25 3.56
N THR A 85 -2.89 -7.06 2.63
CA THR A 85 -1.55 -6.92 2.05
C THR A 85 -1.70 -6.80 0.55
N LEU A 86 -1.26 -5.67 0.01
CA LEU A 86 -1.21 -5.43 -1.42
C LEU A 86 0.10 -5.95 -1.97
N VAL A 87 0.03 -6.82 -2.98
CA VAL A 87 1.17 -7.19 -3.82
C VAL A 87 0.94 -6.57 -5.19
N GLY A 88 1.93 -5.84 -5.69
CA GLY A 88 1.77 -5.16 -6.96
C GLY A 88 3.03 -5.05 -7.80
N LYS A 89 2.80 -4.79 -9.08
CA LYS A 89 3.79 -4.54 -10.13
C LYS A 89 3.33 -3.36 -10.98
N ALA A 90 4.23 -2.42 -11.25
CA ALA A 90 4.00 -1.30 -12.16
C ALA A 90 5.14 -1.13 -13.18
N ILE A 91 4.82 -0.79 -14.43
CA ILE A 91 5.79 -0.68 -15.53
C ILE A 91 5.93 0.77 -16.00
N LYS A 92 7.18 1.28 -16.09
CA LYS A 92 7.46 2.64 -16.58
C LYS A 92 7.34 2.75 -18.09
#